data_AF-A0A1Q5MDQ8-F1
#
_entry.id   AF-A0A1Q5MDQ8-F1
#
_cell.length_a   1.000
_cell.length_b   1.000
_cell.length_c   1.000
_cell.angle_alpha   90.00
_cell.angle_beta   90.00
_cell.angle_gamma   90.00
#
_symmetry.space_group_name_H-M   'P 1'
#
loop_
_entity.id
_entity.type
_entity.pdbx_description
1 polymer ?
#
loop_
_entity_poly.entity_id
_entity_poly.type
_entity_poly.pdbx_seq_one_letter_code
_entity_poly.pdbx_strand_id
1 'polypeptide(L)'
;MQERLHRAHAVHRAYLAELPWSVEPLAGWARGERFSDRGDVPDSPGWSEEEKVTVDRMWAEIRELSVAVVDHPHWATVAREDVVAARMQLKKETRPAVPSDLAEAA
;
A
#
# COMPACT_ATOMS: atom_id res chain seq x y z
N MET A 1 -9.01 -13.08 -6.83
CA MET A 1 -7.59 -12.82 -6.47
C MET A 1 -7.27 -11.34 -6.44
N GLN A 2 -7.50 -10.60 -7.54
CA GLN A 2 -7.22 -9.16 -7.58
C GLN A 2 -7.95 -8.35 -6.50
N GLU A 3 -9.24 -8.61 -6.25
CA GLU A 3 -9.97 -7.94 -5.16
C GLU A 3 -9.35 -8.20 -3.78
N ARG A 4 -8.90 -9.44 -3.54
CA ARG A 4 -8.24 -9.81 -2.29
C ARG A 4 -6.91 -9.07 -2.14
N LEU A 5 -6.15 -8.93 -3.22
CA LEU A 5 -4.94 -8.11 -3.25
C LEU A 5 -5.24 -6.64 -2.90
N HIS A 6 -6.30 -6.05 -3.47
CA HIS A 6 -6.68 -4.68 -3.11
C HIS A 6 -7.10 -4.54 -1.65
N ARG A 7 -7.87 -5.49 -1.11
CA ARG A 7 -8.23 -5.48 0.31
C ARG A 7 -6.99 -5.60 1.20
N ALA A 8 -6.05 -6.48 0.88
CA ALA A 8 -4.79 -6.62 1.62
C ALA A 8 -3.98 -5.32 1.61
N HIS A 9 -3.85 -4.67 0.46
CA HIS A 9 -3.21 -3.35 0.35
C HIS A 9 -3.93 -2.28 1.18
N ALA A 10 -5.26 -2.26 1.18
CA ALA A 10 -6.05 -1.29 1.94
C ALA A 10 -5.86 -1.48 3.46
N VAL A 11 -5.93 -2.73 3.93
CA VAL A 11 -5.68 -3.08 5.35
C VAL A 11 -4.26 -2.70 5.76
N HIS A 12 -3.26 -3.07 4.96
CA HIS A 12 -1.86 -2.73 5.23
C HIS A 12 -1.64 -1.21 5.27
N ARG A 13 -2.24 -0.46 4.34
CA ARG A 13 -2.12 1.01 4.33
C ARG A 13 -2.82 1.65 5.53
N ALA A 14 -3.98 1.13 5.95
CA ALA A 14 -4.67 1.61 7.14
C ALA A 14 -3.81 1.37 8.39
N TYR A 15 -3.23 0.18 8.52
CA TYR A 15 -2.33 -0.14 9.63
C TYR A 15 -1.10 0.77 9.66
N LEU A 16 -0.41 0.97 8.53
CA LEU A 16 0.73 1.88 8.45
C LEU A 16 0.40 3.34 8.78
N ALA A 17 -0.85 3.77 8.58
CA ALA A 17 -1.28 5.13 8.90
C ALA A 17 -1.43 5.37 10.42
N GLU A 18 -1.59 4.30 11.20
CA GLU A 18 -1.67 4.35 12.67
C GLU A 18 -0.28 4.28 13.32
N LEU A 19 0.73 3.77 12.60
CA LEU A 19 2.09 3.63 13.10
C LEU A 19 2.86 4.97 13.12
N PRO A 20 3.91 5.07 13.97
CA PRO A 20 4.87 6.16 13.89
C PRO A 20 5.42 6.34 12.49
N TRP A 21 5.66 7.60 12.10
CA TRP A 21 6.05 7.94 10.73
C TRP A 21 7.42 7.38 10.31
N SER A 22 8.23 6.93 11.28
CA SER A 22 9.51 6.24 11.05
C SER A 22 9.52 4.87 11.70
N VAL A 23 10.12 3.91 10.99
CA VAL A 23 10.36 2.53 11.46
C VAL A 23 11.39 2.50 12.59
N GLU A 24 12.46 3.27 12.47
CA GLU A 24 13.49 3.41 13.50
C GLU A 24 13.26 4.69 14.31
N PRO A 25 13.72 4.75 15.57
CA PRO A 25 13.65 6.00 16.34
C PRO A 25 14.36 7.13 15.60
N LEU A 26 13.65 8.22 15.33
CA LEU A 26 14.18 9.37 14.60
C LEU A 26 13.70 10.69 15.21
N ALA A 27 14.63 11.64 15.32
CA ALA A 27 14.31 12.99 15.72
C ALA A 27 13.50 13.71 14.64
N GLY A 28 12.43 14.36 15.08
CA GLY A 28 11.59 15.24 14.31
C GLY A 28 12.31 16.50 13.87
N TRP A 29 11.59 17.35 13.14
CA TRP A 29 12.12 18.61 12.62
C TRP A 29 11.08 19.68 12.43
N ALA A 30 11.56 20.92 12.43
CA ALA A 30 10.79 22.07 12.02
C ALA A 30 10.85 22.28 10.50
N ARG A 31 9.78 22.87 9.97
CA ARG A 31 9.69 23.32 8.58
C ARG A 31 10.85 24.29 8.28
N GLY A 32 11.67 23.94 7.29
CA GLY A 32 12.82 24.75 6.85
C GLY A 32 14.19 24.20 7.26
N GLU A 33 14.27 23.24 8.20
CA GLU A 33 15.53 22.57 8.54
C GLU A 33 15.93 21.49 7.53
N ARG A 34 14.95 20.94 6.83
CA ARG A 34 15.12 19.91 5.80
C ARG A 34 14.04 20.20 4.75
N PHE A 35 14.36 20.15 3.46
CA PHE A 35 13.43 20.45 2.34
C PHE A 35 12.25 19.47 2.31
N SER A 36 11.35 19.61 3.27
CA SER A 36 10.28 18.69 3.58
C SER A 36 8.97 19.38 3.25
N ASP A 37 8.23 18.79 2.32
CA ASP A 37 6.85 19.19 2.01
C ASP A 37 5.91 18.92 3.18
N ARG A 38 6.30 18.01 4.09
CA ARG A 38 5.70 17.85 5.42
C ARG A 38 6.26 18.96 6.31
N GLY A 39 5.39 19.76 6.93
CA GLY A 39 5.78 20.88 7.81
C GLY A 39 6.56 20.45 9.05
N ASP A 40 6.10 20.82 10.24
CA ASP A 40 6.75 20.38 11.48
C ASP A 40 6.41 18.90 11.73
N VAL A 41 7.45 18.07 11.90
CA VAL A 41 7.33 16.62 12.13
C VAL A 41 7.83 16.33 13.55
N PRO A 42 7.04 15.67 14.41
CA PRO A 42 7.48 15.33 15.77
C PRO A 42 8.50 14.18 15.78
N ASP A 43 9.18 13.98 16.90
CA ASP A 43 10.04 12.82 17.12
C ASP A 43 9.24 11.51 16.94
N SER A 44 9.81 10.57 16.18
CA SER A 44 9.26 9.22 16.07
C SER A 44 9.98 8.29 17.03
N PRO A 45 9.26 7.55 17.89
CA PRO A 45 9.85 6.52 18.72
C PRO A 45 10.32 5.28 17.94
N GLY A 46 9.99 5.17 16.65
CA GLY A 46 10.19 3.95 15.88
C GLY A 46 9.04 2.95 16.09
N TRP A 47 9.06 1.86 15.33
CA TRP A 47 8.09 0.77 15.46
C TRP A 47 8.56 -0.23 16.51
N SER A 48 7.62 -0.80 17.25
CA SER A 48 7.87 -1.95 18.11
C SER A 48 8.24 -3.19 17.28
N GLU A 49 8.81 -4.20 17.93
CA GLU A 49 9.13 -5.46 17.24
C GLU A 49 7.86 -6.17 16.75
N GLU A 50 6.78 -6.13 17.55
CA GLU A 50 5.48 -6.70 17.19
C GLU A 50 4.86 -5.99 15.97
N GLU A 51 5.03 -4.67 15.88
CA GLU A 51 4.58 -3.88 14.74
C GLU A 51 5.38 -4.24 13.48
N LYS A 52 6.72 -4.33 13.58
CA LYS A 52 7.59 -4.77 12.47
C LYS A 52 7.19 -6.15 11.96
N VAL A 53 7.04 -7.12 12.87
CA VAL A 53 6.59 -8.49 12.54
C VAL A 53 5.20 -8.48 11.88
N THR A 54 4.29 -7.64 12.36
CA THR A 54 2.94 -7.52 11.80
C THR A 54 2.97 -6.97 10.37
N VAL A 55 3.75 -5.91 10.13
CA VAL A 55 3.94 -5.31 8.81
C VAL A 55 4.59 -6.32 7.85
N ASP A 56 5.62 -7.04 8.30
CA ASP A 56 6.30 -8.05 7.48
C ASP A 56 5.36 -9.17 7.06
N ARG A 57 4.51 -9.65 7.99
CA ARG A 57 3.48 -10.65 7.67
C ARG A 57 2.48 -10.13 6.64
N MET A 58 2.00 -8.88 6.79
CA MET A 58 1.09 -8.27 5.81
C MET A 58 1.75 -8.13 4.44
N TRP A 59 3.03 -7.73 4.39
CA TRP A 59 3.79 -7.64 3.15
C TRP A 59 3.99 -9.00 2.49
N ALA A 60 4.26 -10.05 3.26
CA ALA A 60 4.36 -11.41 2.74
C ALA A 60 3.05 -11.84 2.07
N GLU A 61 1.89 -11.63 2.71
CA GLU A 61 0.59 -11.95 2.11
C GLU A 61 0.35 -11.15 0.82
N ILE A 62 0.64 -9.84 0.82
CA ILE A 62 0.51 -8.98 -0.35
C ILE A 62 1.38 -9.50 -1.50
N ARG A 63 2.62 -9.92 -1.20
CA ARG A 63 3.55 -10.46 -2.19
C ARG A 63 3.03 -11.76 -2.79
N GLU A 64 2.56 -12.69 -1.97
CA GLU A 64 1.97 -13.95 -2.43
C GLU A 64 0.76 -13.71 -3.33
N LEU A 65 -0.15 -12.83 -2.93
CA LEU A 65 -1.32 -12.45 -3.72
C LEU A 65 -0.92 -11.78 -5.05
N SER A 66 0.13 -10.95 -5.02
CA SER A 66 0.64 -10.30 -6.23
C SER A 66 1.18 -11.32 -7.23
N VAL A 67 1.96 -12.30 -6.76
CA VAL A 67 2.45 -13.41 -7.60
C VAL A 67 1.29 -14.21 -8.17
N ALA A 68 0.33 -14.60 -7.34
CA ALA A 68 -0.84 -15.38 -7.78
C ALA A 68 -1.67 -14.67 -8.86
N VAL A 69 -1.77 -13.34 -8.81
CA VAL A 69 -2.43 -12.55 -9.86
C VAL A 69 -1.58 -12.49 -11.13
N VAL A 70 -0.28 -12.19 -11.01
CA VAL A 70 0.59 -11.92 -12.17
C VAL A 70 0.88 -13.21 -12.95
N ASP A 71 1.08 -14.32 -12.26
CA ASP A 71 1.41 -15.63 -12.87
C ASP A 71 0.16 -16.48 -13.15
N HIS A 72 -1.04 -15.88 -13.08
CA HIS A 72 -2.28 -16.61 -13.30
C HIS A 72 -2.37 -17.19 -14.74
N PRO A 73 -2.75 -18.47 -14.93
CA PRO A 73 -2.81 -19.12 -16.24
C PRO A 73 -3.70 -18.42 -17.28
N HIS A 74 -4.70 -17.65 -16.83
CA HIS A 74 -5.52 -16.82 -17.71
C HIS A 74 -4.69 -15.88 -18.60
N TRP A 75 -3.54 -15.39 -18.14
CA TRP A 75 -2.73 -14.50 -18.98
C TRP A 75 -2.13 -15.19 -20.20
N ALA A 76 -2.03 -16.52 -20.20
CA ALA A 76 -1.63 -17.28 -21.38
C ALA A 76 -2.73 -17.33 -22.46
N THR A 77 -3.98 -16.97 -22.12
CA THR A 77 -5.10 -16.93 -23.08
C THR A 77 -5.32 -15.54 -23.69
N VAL A 78 -4.56 -14.54 -23.26
CA VAL A 78 -4.64 -13.15 -23.74
C VAL A 78 -3.49 -12.92 -24.72
N ALA A 79 -3.74 -12.23 -25.84
CA ALA A 79 -2.69 -11.87 -26.78
C ALA A 79 -1.59 -11.05 -26.07
N ARG A 80 -0.32 -11.28 -26.42
CA ARG A 80 0.83 -10.76 -25.67
C ARG A 80 0.83 -9.23 -25.62
N GLU A 81 0.42 -8.60 -26.70
CA GLU A 81 0.25 -7.15 -26.86
C GLU A 81 -0.85 -6.57 -25.94
N ASP A 82 -1.85 -7.37 -25.58
CA ASP A 82 -3.03 -6.94 -24.83
C ASP A 82 -2.93 -7.22 -23.32
N VAL A 83 -1.99 -8.07 -22.88
CA VAL A 83 -1.86 -8.48 -21.47
C VAL A 83 -1.78 -7.28 -20.52
N VAL A 84 -1.04 -6.23 -20.90
CA VAL A 84 -0.91 -5.03 -20.06
C VAL A 84 -2.25 -4.30 -19.95
N ALA A 85 -2.96 -4.09 -21.07
CA ALA A 85 -4.26 -3.43 -21.08
C ALA A 85 -5.28 -4.22 -20.25
N ALA A 86 -5.34 -5.54 -20.43
CA ALA A 86 -6.22 -6.42 -19.69
C ALA A 86 -5.92 -6.40 -18.17
N ARG A 87 -4.65 -6.40 -17.76
CA ARG A 87 -4.25 -6.24 -16.34
C ARG A 87 -4.68 -4.88 -15.78
N MET A 88 -4.56 -3.81 -16.56
CA MET A 88 -5.00 -2.48 -16.13
C MET A 88 -6.51 -2.40 -15.97
N GLN A 89 -7.27 -3.02 -16.87
CA GLN A 89 -8.72 -3.13 -16.76
C GLN A 89 -9.12 -3.92 -15.50
N LEU A 90 -8.52 -5.10 -15.28
CA LEU A 90 -8.77 -5.90 -14.08
C LEU A 90 -8.50 -5.09 -12.79
N LYS A 91 -7.40 -4.33 -12.74
CA LYS A 91 -7.08 -3.43 -11.61
C LYS A 91 -8.13 -2.33 -11.43
N LYS A 92 -8.67 -1.78 -12.52
CA LYS A 92 -9.68 -0.72 -12.47
C LYS A 92 -11.01 -1.26 -11.95
N GLU A 93 -11.47 -2.37 -12.50
CA GLU A 93 -12.78 -2.98 -12.17
C GLU A 93 -12.85 -3.48 -10.73
N THR A 94 -11.75 -4.00 -10.22
CA THR A 94 -11.70 -4.56 -8.87
C THR A 94 -11.25 -3.57 -7.81
N ARG A 95 -11.00 -2.30 -8.18
CA ARG A 95 -10.64 -1.25 -7.23
C ARG A 95 -11.79 -1.12 -6.23
N PRO A 96 -11.54 -1.22 -4.91
CA PRO A 96 -12.60 -1.01 -3.92
C PRO A 96 -13.17 0.39 -4.12
N ALA A 97 -14.50 0.52 -4.14
CA ALA A 97 -15.16 1.80 -4.17
C ALA A 97 -14.70 2.59 -2.94
N VAL A 98 -13.96 3.69 -3.16
CA VAL A 98 -13.78 4.68 -2.11
C VAL A 98 -15.14 5.38 -2.01
N PRO A 99 -15.85 5.32 -0.86
CA PRO A 99 -17.07 6.10 -0.72
C PRO A 99 -16.72 7.57 -0.99
N SER A 100 -17.52 8.19 -1.87
CA SER A 100 -17.32 9.54 -2.42
C SER A 100 -17.07 10.61 -1.36
N ASP A 101 -17.56 10.37 -0.14
CA ASP A 101 -17.58 11.32 0.96
C ASP A 101 -16.19 11.61 1.56
N LEU A 102 -15.16 10.82 1.22
CA LEU A 102 -13.76 11.07 1.61
C LEU A 102 -12.96 11.83 0.53
N ALA A 103 -13.51 12.00 -0.68
CA ALA A 103 -12.80 12.64 -1.80
C ALA A 103 -12.96 14.17 -1.81
N GLU A 104 -13.91 14.74 -1.06
CA GLU A 104 -14.16 16.18 -1.01
C GLU A 104 -13.39 16.92 0.10
N ALA A 105 -12.57 16.22 0.90
CA ALA A 105 -11.87 16.81 2.06
C ALA A 105 -10.34 16.93 1.89
N ALA A 106 -9.80 16.86 0.67
CA ALA A 106 -8.36 16.96 0.39
C ALA A 106 -7.98 18.21 -0.41
#